data_AF-A0A7C1D8G6-F1
#
_entry.id   AF-A0A7C1D8G6-F1
#
_cell.length_a   1.000
_cell.length_b   1.000
_cell.length_c   1.000
_cell.angle_alpha   90.00
_cell.angle_beta   90.00
_cell.angle_gamma   90.00
#
_symmetry.space_group_name_H-M   'P 1'
#
loop_
_entity.id
_entity.type
_entity.pdbx_description
1 polymer ?
#
loop_
_entity_poly.entity_id
_entity_poly.type
_entity_poly.pdbx_seq_one_letter_code
_entity_poly.pdbx_strand_id
1 'polypeptide(L)'
;MKTIKTLMIDLYMRYNVNGIKLDSNGFNKLSKGITLHPITSSSAKNKKIKLYSGKMPTLSGNYQSVVIREDIITEIHPEKFETLGNTFSKYYEVCTHRQIYEFAENKVE
;
A
#
# COMPACT_ATOMS: atom_id res chain seq x y z
N MET A 1 27.86 -19.42 26.92
CA MET A 1 26.87 -18.32 26.83
C MET A 1 26.19 -18.43 25.47
N LYS A 2 24.99 -19.02 25.41
CA LYS A 2 24.24 -19.23 24.16
C LYS A 2 23.59 -17.91 23.77
N THR A 3 24.23 -17.10 22.93
CA THR A 3 23.54 -15.94 22.32
C THR A 3 22.85 -16.44 21.07
N ILE A 4 21.60 -16.83 21.31
CA ILE A 4 20.55 -17.22 20.40
C ILE A 4 20.56 -16.30 19.16
N LYS A 5 21.24 -16.77 18.11
CA LYS A 5 21.08 -16.30 16.73
C LYS A 5 19.86 -17.02 16.15
N THR A 6 18.69 -16.83 16.77
CA THR A 6 17.45 -17.50 16.38
C THR A 6 16.60 -16.51 15.60
N LEU A 7 16.21 -16.96 14.40
CA LEU A 7 15.18 -16.41 13.52
C LEU A 7 14.43 -15.24 14.15
N MET A 8 14.89 -14.01 13.91
CA MET A 8 13.97 -12.88 13.94
C MET A 8 13.03 -13.09 12.77
N ILE A 9 11.93 -13.80 13.03
CA ILE A 9 10.74 -13.67 12.20
C ILE A 9 10.44 -12.18 12.27
N ASP A 10 10.79 -11.50 11.19
CA ASP A 10 10.59 -10.08 10.96
C ASP A 10 9.10 -9.74 11.15
N LEU A 11 8.71 -9.54 12.41
CA LEU A 11 7.32 -9.29 12.81
C LEU A 11 7.03 -7.80 12.57
N TYR A 12 7.00 -7.42 11.30
CA TYR A 12 6.54 -6.10 10.90
C TYR A 12 5.02 -6.05 11.06
N MET A 13 4.55 -5.39 12.12
CA MET A 13 3.13 -5.07 12.26
C MET A 13 2.73 -4.05 11.20
N ARG A 14 1.84 -4.46 10.29
CA ARG A 14 1.32 -3.62 9.21
C ARG A 14 -0.11 -3.23 9.55
N TYR A 15 -0.37 -1.93 9.62
CA TYR A 15 -1.74 -1.43 9.73
C TYR A 15 -2.40 -1.46 8.34
N ASN A 16 -3.00 -2.60 7.99
CA ASN A 16 -3.79 -2.73 6.76
C ASN A 16 -5.20 -2.18 7.02
N VAL A 17 -5.65 -1.23 6.21
CA VAL A 17 -7.02 -0.70 6.27
C VAL A 17 -7.94 -1.57 5.40
N ASN A 18 -7.98 -2.88 5.68
CA ASN A 18 -8.74 -3.89 4.91
C ASN A 18 -8.42 -3.96 3.40
N GLY A 19 -7.25 -3.48 2.99
CA GLY A 19 -6.76 -3.58 1.61
C GLY A 19 -6.21 -4.97 1.26
N ILE A 20 -6.14 -5.28 -0.03
CA ILE A 20 -5.50 -6.51 -0.51
C ILE A 20 -4.01 -6.24 -0.65
N LYS A 21 -3.19 -6.95 0.13
CA LYS A 21 -1.73 -6.81 0.12
C LYS A 21 -1.15 -7.08 -1.27
N LEU A 22 -0.30 -6.18 -1.73
CA LEU A 22 0.45 -6.30 -2.97
C LEU A 22 1.95 -6.14 -2.66
N ASP A 23 2.76 -7.11 -3.05
CA ASP A 23 4.21 -6.96 -2.93
C ASP A 23 4.78 -6.10 -4.07
N SER A 24 6.05 -5.69 -3.93
CA SER A 24 6.71 -4.84 -4.92
C SER A 24 6.79 -5.46 -6.32
N ASN A 25 6.89 -6.79 -6.41
CA ASN A 25 6.94 -7.49 -7.70
C ASN A 25 5.55 -7.51 -8.36
N GLY A 26 4.50 -7.77 -7.58
CA GLY A 26 3.11 -7.69 -7.99
C GLY A 26 2.75 -6.29 -8.48
N PHE A 27 3.15 -5.24 -7.76
CA PHE A 27 2.98 -3.86 -8.21
C PHE A 27 3.69 -3.61 -9.55
N ASN A 28 4.97 -3.99 -9.66
CA ASN A 28 5.74 -3.81 -10.90
C ASN A 28 5.15 -4.57 -12.11
N LYS A 29 4.60 -5.76 -11.89
CA LYS A 29 3.91 -6.50 -12.95
C LYS A 29 2.62 -5.79 -13.36
N LEU A 30 1.83 -5.34 -12.40
CA LEU A 30 0.57 -4.64 -12.65
C LEU A 30 0.81 -3.32 -13.38
N SER A 31 1.81 -2.54 -12.97
CA SER A 31 2.17 -1.26 -13.62
C SER A 31 2.68 -1.41 -15.06
N LYS A 32 3.07 -2.62 -15.47
CA LYS A 32 3.40 -2.94 -16.87
C LYS A 32 2.19 -3.38 -17.68
N GLY A 33 1.18 -3.94 -17.02
CA GLY A 33 -0.04 -4.46 -17.65
C GLY A 33 -1.12 -3.41 -17.83
N ILE A 34 -1.16 -2.39 -16.98
CA ILE A 34 -2.12 -1.29 -17.05
C ILE A 34 -1.44 0.05 -16.79
N THR A 35 -2.02 1.12 -17.35
CA THR A 35 -1.60 2.48 -17.03
C THR A 35 -2.08 2.86 -15.64
N LEU A 36 -1.14 3.32 -14.81
CA LEU A 36 -1.39 3.81 -13.46
C LEU A 36 -1.00 5.30 -13.37
N HIS A 37 -1.94 6.14 -12.98
CA HIS A 37 -1.74 7.56 -12.75
C HIS A 37 -1.41 7.83 -11.28
N PRO A 38 -0.23 8.41 -10.97
CA PRO A 38 0.14 8.70 -9.59
C PRO A 38 -0.66 9.89 -9.05
N ILE A 39 -1.16 9.76 -7.83
CA ILE A 39 -1.90 10.79 -7.10
C ILE A 39 -1.19 11.00 -5.77
N THR A 40 -0.77 12.23 -5.50
CA THR A 40 -0.19 12.61 -4.19
C THR A 40 -1.16 13.52 -3.46
N SER A 41 -1.45 13.20 -2.21
CA SER A 41 -2.34 14.02 -1.37
C SER A 41 -1.91 14.05 0.08
N SER A 42 -2.39 15.03 0.82
CA SER A 42 -2.15 15.16 2.26
C SER A 42 -3.32 14.57 3.02
N SER A 43 -3.07 13.63 3.94
CA SER A 43 -4.07 13.15 4.89
C SER A 43 -4.43 14.24 5.90
N ALA A 44 -5.53 14.04 6.65
CA ALA A 44 -5.96 14.92 7.76
C ALA A 44 -4.87 15.16 8.82
N LYS A 45 -3.87 14.28 8.93
CA LYS A 45 -2.70 14.43 9.81
C LYS A 45 -1.44 14.96 9.11
N ASN A 46 -1.57 15.65 7.97
CA ASN A 46 -0.47 16.12 7.13
C ASN A 46 0.50 15.03 6.64
N LYS A 47 0.14 13.75 6.77
CA LYS A 47 0.91 12.65 6.18
C LYS A 47 0.66 12.64 4.68
N LYS A 48 1.73 12.74 3.88
CA LYS A 48 1.64 12.56 2.43
C LYS A 48 1.24 11.10 2.14
N ILE A 49 0.14 10.93 1.43
CA ILE A 49 -0.34 9.66 0.90
C ILE A 49 -0.01 9.63 -0.59
N LYS A 50 0.51 8.49 -1.03
CA LYS A 50 0.77 8.22 -2.44
C LYS A 50 -0.17 7.12 -2.91
N LEU A 51 -1.02 7.47 -3.87
CA LEU A 51 -1.94 6.55 -4.52
C LEU A 51 -1.59 6.43 -6.00
N TYR A 52 -2.08 5.37 -6.61
CA TYR A 52 -2.05 5.14 -8.05
C TYR A 52 -3.44 4.73 -8.47
N SER A 53 -4.01 5.40 -9.47
CA SER A 53 -5.32 5.08 -10.03
C SER A 53 -5.17 4.56 -11.46
N GLY A 54 -5.88 3.48 -11.79
CA GLY A 54 -5.91 2.93 -13.14
C GLY A 54 -7.20 2.18 -13.41
N LYS A 55 -7.32 1.64 -14.62
CA LYS A 55 -8.45 0.81 -15.03
C LYS A 55 -7.94 -0.53 -15.58
N MET A 56 -8.56 -1.62 -15.15
CA MET A 56 -8.29 -2.96 -15.64
C MET A 56 -9.48 -3.49 -16.45
N PRO A 57 -9.24 -4.20 -17.57
CA PRO A 57 -10.32 -4.90 -18.25
C PRO A 57 -10.79 -6.09 -17.39
N THR A 58 -12.10 -6.31 -17.36
CA THR A 58 -12.73 -7.49 -16.78
C THR A 58 -12.87 -8.59 -17.83
N LEU A 59 -13.12 -9.83 -17.39
CA LEU A 59 -13.39 -10.95 -18.31
C LEU A 59 -14.62 -10.71 -19.22
N SER A 60 -15.53 -9.83 -18.81
CA SER A 60 -16.70 -9.43 -19.59
C SER A 60 -16.43 -8.31 -20.60
N GLY A 61 -15.18 -7.84 -20.72
CA GLY A 61 -14.80 -6.74 -21.60
C GLY A 61 -15.12 -5.33 -21.06
N ASN A 62 -15.62 -5.23 -19.83
CA ASN A 62 -15.82 -3.94 -19.15
C ASN A 62 -14.50 -3.47 -18.53
N TYR A 63 -14.47 -2.25 -18.01
CA TYR A 63 -13.34 -1.75 -17.23
C TYR A 63 -13.73 -1.57 -15.77
N GLN A 64 -12.82 -1.95 -14.88
CA GLN A 64 -12.94 -1.73 -13.44
C GLN A 64 -11.81 -0.83 -12.97
N SER A 65 -12.15 0.20 -12.20
CA SER A 65 -11.15 1.04 -11.55
C SER A 65 -10.36 0.22 -10.52
N VAL A 66 -9.07 0.53 -10.39
CA VAL A 66 -8.21 0.03 -9.33
C VAL A 66 -7.46 1.20 -8.70
N VAL A 67 -7.44 1.25 -7.38
CA VAL A 67 -6.63 2.23 -6.63
C VAL A 67 -5.64 1.47 -5.77
N ILE A 68 -4.36 1.82 -5.91
CA ILE A 68 -3.26 1.21 -5.19
C ILE A 68 -2.62 2.28 -4.31
N ARG A 69 -2.40 1.97 -3.04
CA ARG A 69 -1.61 2.82 -2.15
C ARG A 69 -0.17 2.33 -2.10
N GLU A 70 0.77 3.27 -2.05
CA GLU A 70 2.17 3.06 -1.68
C GLU A 70 2.45 3.79 -0.36
N ASP A 71 3.05 3.10 0.59
CA ASP A 71 3.53 3.69 1.84
C ASP A 71 4.72 2.89 2.38
N ILE A 72 5.40 3.43 3.38
CA ILE A 72 6.58 2.82 3.99
C ILE A 72 6.14 1.88 5.12
N ILE A 73 6.79 0.73 5.24
CA ILE A 73 6.60 -0.15 6.40
C ILE A 73 7.26 0.51 7.61
N THR A 74 6.48 0.82 8.63
CA THR A 74 6.97 1.30 9.92
C THR A 74 7.32 0.12 10.80
N GLU A 75 8.48 0.20 11.46
CA GLU A 75 8.89 -0.75 12.48
C GLU A 75 8.23 -0.37 13.81
N ILE A 76 7.64 -1.35 14.50
CA ILE A 76 6.88 -1.13 15.74
C ILE A 76 7.41 -2.09 16.80
N HIS A 77 7.61 -1.58 18.01
CA HIS A 77 7.97 -2.40 19.16
C HIS A 77 6.81 -3.36 19.48
N PRO A 78 7.02 -4.68 19.53
CA PRO A 78 5.94 -5.66 19.61
C PRO A 78 5.10 -5.54 20.89
N GLU A 79 5.72 -5.20 22.02
CA GLU A 79 5.03 -5.11 23.31
C GLU A 79 4.47 -3.71 23.62
N LYS A 80 5.18 -2.65 23.21
CA LYS A 80 4.84 -1.26 23.55
C LYS A 80 3.99 -0.57 22.47
N PHE A 81 3.91 -1.17 21.28
CA PHE A 81 3.26 -0.58 20.10
C PHE A 81 3.79 0.82 19.72
N GLU A 82 5.01 1.12 20.16
CA GLU A 82 5.72 2.36 19.84
C GLU A 82 6.43 2.23 18.48
N THR A 83 6.39 3.28 17.67
CA THR A 83 7.10 3.30 16.39
C THR A 83 8.61 3.43 16.62
N LEU A 84 9.39 2.45 16.16
CA LEU A 84 10.85 2.45 16.26
C LEU A 84 11.51 3.21 15.10
N GLY A 85 10.80 3.37 13.98
CA GLY A 85 11.27 4.13 12.83
C GLY A 85 10.62 3.67 11.53
N ASN A 86 11.01 4.32 10.43
CA ASN A 86 10.64 3.88 9.09
C ASN A 86 11.69 2.89 8.58
N THR A 87 11.24 1.79 7.98
CA THR A 87 12.14 0.89 7.26
C THR A 87 12.48 1.45 5.87
N PHE A 88 13.42 0.82 5.18
CA PHE A 88 13.67 1.07 3.75
C PHE A 88 12.65 0.37 2.83
N SER A 89 11.76 -0.45 3.40
CA SER A 89 10.82 -1.26 2.65
C SER A 89 9.49 -0.55 2.46
N LYS A 90 8.98 -0.57 1.22
CA LYS A 90 7.64 -0.11 0.89
C LYS A 90 6.66 -1.27 0.91
N TYR A 91 5.38 -0.95 1.14
CA TYR A 91 4.29 -1.85 0.85
C TYR A 91 3.34 -1.22 -0.16
N TYR A 92 2.66 -2.10 -0.90
CA TYR A 92 1.57 -1.73 -1.77
C TYR A 92 0.30 -2.44 -1.29
N GLU A 93 -0.84 -1.78 -1.44
CA GLU A 93 -2.14 -2.41 -1.20
C GLU A 93 -3.13 -1.94 -2.26
N VAL A 94 -3.98 -2.86 -2.71
CA VAL A 94 -5.18 -2.50 -3.46
C VAL A 94 -6.21 -2.03 -2.45
N CYS A 95 -6.60 -0.77 -2.55
CA CYS A 95 -7.62 -0.16 -1.72
C CYS A 95 -8.98 -0.78 -2.04
N THR A 96 -9.78 -1.05 -1.01
CA THR A 96 -11.13 -1.64 -1.14
C THR A 96 -12.23 -0.69 -0.68
N HIS A 97 -11.86 0.40 0.01
CA HIS A 97 -12.82 1.35 0.57
C HIS A 97 -13.34 2.32 -0.50
N ARG A 98 -14.67 2.40 -0.64
CA ARG A 98 -15.34 3.21 -1.69
C ARG A 98 -14.91 4.68 -1.71
N GLN A 99 -14.81 5.32 -0.55
CA GLN A 99 -14.39 6.72 -0.46
C GLN A 99 -12.99 6.99 -1.05
N ILE A 100 -12.11 5.99 -1.08
CA ILE A 100 -10.77 6.13 -1.69
C ILE A 100 -10.88 6.16 -3.22
N TYR A 101 -11.81 5.38 -3.78
CA TYR A 101 -12.11 5.42 -5.22
C TYR A 101 -12.71 6.75 -5.63
N GLU A 102 -13.73 7.21 -4.91
CA GLU A 102 -14.35 8.52 -5.16
C GLU A 102 -13.31 9.64 -5.05
N PHE A 103 -12.42 9.60 -4.06
CA PHE A 103 -11.31 10.54 -3.95
C PHE A 103 -10.36 10.47 -5.15
N ALA A 104 -9.97 9.26 -5.58
CA ALA A 104 -9.01 9.09 -6.66
C ALA A 104 -9.58 9.51 -8.02
N GLU A 105 -10.86 9.25 -8.29
CA GLU A 105 -11.55 9.67 -9.52
C GLU A 105 -11.58 11.19 -9.66
N ASN A 106 -11.90 11.92 -8.58
CA ASN A 106 -11.87 13.39 -8.53
C ASN A 106 -10.46 14.02 -8.70
N LYS A 107 -9.40 13.21 -8.79
CA LYS A 107 -8.01 13.67 -8.95
C LYS A 107 -7.39 13.28 -10.30
N VAL A 108 -8.11 12.52 -11.11
CA VAL A 108 -7.67 12.06 -12.44
C VAL A 108 -8.42 12.77 -13.57
N GLU A 109 -9.56 13.41 -13.28
CA GLU A 109 -10.13 14.47 -14.13
C GLU A 109 -9.27 15.74 -14.13
#